data_AF-A0A6A6PZD3-F1
#
_entry.id   AF-A0A6A6PZD3-F1
#
_cell.length_a   1.000
_cell.length_b   1.000
_cell.length_c   1.000
_cell.angle_alpha   90.00
_cell.angle_beta   90.00
_cell.angle_gamma   90.00
#
_symmetry.space_group_name_H-M   'P 1'
#
loop_
_entity.id
_entity.type
_entity.pdbx_description
1 polymer ?
#
loop_
_entity_poly.entity_id
_entity_poly.type
_entity_poly.pdbx_seq_one_letter_code
_entity_poly.pdbx_strand_id
1 'polypeptide(L)'
;MITNVTDLQHGYPTPAHSPNEGEVTCWLLDTRDLWPGDNISTAKGAAEALSLVSVQERNAIRGKMFVQDARMSLASALLKRLFISRTLGIKWDEVRMARKGNEKHGKPCAVDNVGRPIAGIDFNVSHQGGLVALIGFNGRSSHEYTPSGMVYGMISPTTQPEEVMCGVDIVCVNERDDYRTIDAEGFDGWVDIYDAVFSGEERWSMKYDVDYVTLYDGTILNRDAIGRHDRCIARDKPLTITTLSGQDYSFSSELILEAKLRRFYTYFCYKESYIKLAGEALLAPWLKQLEFFNVRSPKPGMEARCSTHGRWGEEVEDVEVHMHGRPVSDVRMKIQAFEENFMISTAIQGDIQGLKVPAFKSLNLQSDVLAFARPPAPPKREERVHKRMASDPIMLTSPRRPTITDPLLHTLYTLKDMPTMNDNPYLYAREVPLCLM
;
A
#
# COMPACT_ATOMS: atom_id res chain seq x y z
N MET A 1 -3.95 60.26 -37.18
CA MET A 1 -3.54 59.66 -35.89
C MET A 1 -4.76 58.93 -35.34
N ILE A 2 -4.86 57.64 -35.62
CA ILE A 2 -5.95 56.78 -35.15
C ILE A 2 -5.32 55.67 -34.32
N THR A 3 -5.94 55.51 -33.17
CA THR A 3 -5.72 54.61 -32.03
C THR A 3 -5.49 53.15 -32.38
N ASN A 4 -4.69 52.46 -31.57
CA ASN A 4 -4.94 51.07 -31.20
C ASN A 4 -4.74 50.88 -29.70
N VAL A 5 -5.74 50.22 -29.11
CA VAL A 5 -5.88 49.80 -27.72
C VAL A 5 -5.65 48.27 -27.68
N THR A 6 -5.37 47.75 -26.47
CA THR A 6 -5.23 46.35 -26.00
C THR A 6 -3.79 45.82 -26.01
N ASP A 7 -3.28 45.10 -25.01
CA ASP A 7 -3.89 44.49 -23.83
C ASP A 7 -2.79 44.24 -22.78
N LEU A 8 -3.11 44.41 -21.49
CA LEU A 8 -2.23 44.12 -20.36
C LEU A 8 -2.45 42.67 -19.92
N GLN A 9 -1.45 41.79 -20.10
CA GLN A 9 -1.39 40.50 -19.41
C GLN A 9 -0.29 40.52 -18.34
N HIS A 10 -0.72 40.48 -17.08
CA HIS A 10 0.11 40.13 -15.92
C HIS A 10 0.46 38.64 -15.98
N GLY A 11 1.73 38.31 -16.20
CA GLY A 11 2.27 36.97 -16.01
C GLY A 11 2.80 36.81 -14.58
N TYR A 12 2.22 35.87 -13.83
CA TYR A 12 2.87 35.33 -12.63
C TYR A 12 3.99 34.37 -13.06
N PRO A 13 5.17 34.38 -12.42
CA PRO A 13 6.22 33.42 -12.74
C PRO A 13 5.87 32.05 -12.16
N THR A 14 5.57 31.09 -13.04
CA THR A 14 5.66 29.67 -12.71
C THR A 14 7.14 29.30 -12.58
N PRO A 15 7.57 28.62 -11.50
CA PRO A 15 8.94 28.10 -11.44
C PRO A 15 9.11 27.03 -12.52
N ALA A 16 10.07 27.25 -13.41
CA ALA A 16 10.45 26.30 -14.44
C ALA A 16 11.12 25.08 -13.77
N HIS A 17 10.36 24.00 -13.58
CA HIS A 17 10.95 22.70 -13.36
C HIS A 17 11.52 22.19 -14.68
N SER A 18 12.80 21.81 -14.65
CA SER A 18 13.49 21.09 -15.72
C SER A 18 12.65 19.87 -16.15
N PRO A 19 12.32 19.70 -17.44
CA PRO A 19 11.41 18.65 -17.91
C PRO A 19 11.92 17.20 -17.74
N ASN A 20 13.13 16.99 -17.22
CA ASN A 20 13.80 15.69 -17.08
C ASN A 20 14.04 15.23 -15.62
N GLU A 21 13.56 15.96 -14.60
CA GLU A 21 13.67 15.46 -13.22
C GLU A 21 12.57 14.43 -12.96
N GLY A 22 12.98 13.20 -12.60
CA GLY A 22 12.06 12.16 -12.18
C GLY A 22 11.23 12.58 -10.96
N GLU A 23 10.14 11.87 -10.69
CA GLU A 23 9.24 12.17 -9.58
C GLU A 23 8.90 10.93 -8.76
N VAL A 24 8.74 11.13 -7.45
CA VAL A 24 8.26 10.09 -6.53
C VAL A 24 6.83 10.43 -6.12
N THR A 25 6.00 9.41 -6.02
CA THR A 25 4.60 9.51 -5.62
C THR A 25 4.33 8.60 -4.42
N CYS A 26 3.58 9.10 -3.43
CA CYS A 26 3.16 8.34 -2.25
C CYS A 26 1.64 8.43 -2.08
N TRP A 27 0.95 7.29 -2.09
CA TRP A 27 -0.51 7.20 -1.95
C TRP A 27 -0.92 6.31 -0.78
N LEU A 28 -2.02 6.68 -0.14
CA LEU A 28 -2.68 5.86 0.88
C LEU A 28 -4.14 5.67 0.48
N LEU A 29 -4.63 4.43 0.49
CA LEU A 29 -6.04 4.12 0.32
C LEU A 29 -6.55 3.37 1.56
N ASP A 30 -7.57 3.95 2.19
CA ASP A 30 -8.24 3.35 3.34
C ASP A 30 -9.40 2.46 2.87
N THR A 31 -9.36 1.19 3.25
CA THR A 31 -10.35 0.17 2.86
C THR A 31 -11.30 -0.24 3.98
N ARG A 32 -11.16 0.33 5.18
CA ARG A 32 -11.95 -0.05 6.36
C ARG A 32 -13.45 0.11 6.12
N ASP A 33 -13.83 1.19 5.44
CA ASP A 33 -15.22 1.49 5.05
C ASP A 33 -15.59 1.04 3.63
N LEU A 34 -14.65 0.46 2.88
CA LEU A 34 -14.88 0.02 1.51
C LEU A 34 -15.42 -1.40 1.46
N TRP A 35 -16.38 -1.64 0.56
CA TRP A 35 -16.93 -2.97 0.26
C TRP A 35 -17.40 -3.72 1.53
N PRO A 36 -18.40 -3.18 2.25
CA PRO A 36 -18.89 -3.77 3.49
C PRO A 36 -19.53 -5.15 3.30
N GLY A 37 -19.51 -5.95 4.36
CA GLY A 37 -19.96 -7.35 4.40
C GLY A 37 -18.81 -8.35 4.48
N ASP A 38 -19.14 -9.64 4.57
CA ASP A 38 -18.20 -10.72 4.88
C ASP A 38 -17.64 -11.44 3.65
N ASN A 39 -18.06 -11.04 2.44
CA ASN A 39 -17.58 -11.63 1.20
C ASN A 39 -17.42 -10.57 0.11
N ILE A 40 -16.21 -10.46 -0.44
CA ILE A 40 -15.87 -9.46 -1.45
C ILE A 40 -16.69 -9.61 -2.75
N SER A 41 -17.16 -10.81 -3.06
CA SER A 41 -17.94 -11.06 -4.29
C SER A 41 -19.37 -10.54 -4.20
N THR A 42 -19.92 -10.40 -3.00
CA THR A 42 -21.29 -9.92 -2.76
C THR A 42 -21.31 -8.51 -2.16
N ALA A 43 -20.16 -7.99 -1.70
CA ALA A 43 -20.03 -6.65 -1.15
C ALA A 43 -20.47 -5.57 -2.15
N LYS A 44 -21.27 -4.61 -1.65
CA LYS A 44 -21.81 -3.51 -2.46
C LYS A 44 -20.66 -2.70 -3.08
N GLY A 45 -20.74 -2.46 -4.39
CA GLY A 45 -19.72 -1.71 -5.15
C GLY A 45 -18.45 -2.50 -5.48
N ALA A 46 -18.24 -3.70 -4.92
CA ALA A 46 -17.05 -4.50 -5.19
C ALA A 46 -17.06 -5.10 -6.61
N ALA A 47 -18.24 -5.40 -7.15
CA ALA A 47 -18.37 -5.95 -8.50
C ALA A 47 -17.76 -5.05 -9.58
N GLU A 48 -17.97 -3.73 -9.49
CA GLU A 48 -17.35 -2.75 -10.40
C GLU A 48 -15.83 -2.78 -10.25
N ALA A 49 -15.31 -2.63 -9.04
CA ALA A 49 -13.88 -2.63 -8.76
C ALA A 49 -13.19 -3.94 -9.20
N LEU A 50 -13.81 -5.10 -8.92
CA LEU A 50 -13.32 -6.41 -9.36
C LEU A 50 -13.30 -6.55 -10.89
N SER A 51 -14.21 -5.87 -11.60
CA SER A 51 -14.23 -5.89 -13.07
C SER A 51 -13.03 -5.20 -13.70
N LEU A 52 -12.39 -4.28 -12.97
CA LEU A 52 -11.27 -3.45 -13.42
C LEU A 52 -9.90 -4.11 -13.20
N VAL A 53 -9.83 -5.28 -12.57
CA VAL A 53 -8.57 -6.04 -12.41
C VAL A 53 -8.57 -7.27 -13.32
N SER A 54 -7.38 -7.84 -13.57
CA SER A 54 -7.26 -9.04 -14.42
C SER A 54 -8.03 -10.22 -13.83
N VAL A 55 -8.32 -11.22 -14.67
CA VAL A 55 -8.98 -12.46 -14.21
C VAL A 55 -8.14 -13.15 -13.14
N GLN A 56 -6.82 -13.17 -13.31
CA GLN A 56 -5.88 -13.77 -12.36
C GLN A 56 -5.91 -13.04 -11.01
N GLU A 57 -5.85 -11.71 -11.02
CA GLU A 57 -5.96 -10.90 -9.80
C GLU A 57 -7.31 -11.10 -9.11
N ARG A 58 -8.40 -11.08 -9.89
CA ARG A 58 -9.76 -11.27 -9.39
C ARG A 58 -9.94 -12.61 -8.69
N ASN A 59 -9.38 -13.68 -9.25
CA ASN A 59 -9.43 -15.01 -8.65
C ASN A 59 -8.63 -15.05 -7.35
N ALA A 60 -7.43 -14.46 -7.32
CA ALA A 60 -6.61 -14.39 -6.11
C ALA A 60 -7.29 -13.58 -5.00
N ILE A 61 -7.95 -12.47 -5.34
CA ILE A 61 -8.71 -11.63 -4.41
C ILE A 61 -9.91 -12.39 -3.83
N ARG A 62 -10.66 -13.11 -4.68
CA ARG A 62 -11.82 -13.90 -4.23
C ARG A 62 -11.45 -15.12 -3.40
N GLY A 63 -10.24 -15.65 -3.56
CA GLY A 63 -9.75 -16.80 -2.81
C GLY A 63 -9.29 -16.48 -1.38
N LYS A 64 -9.31 -15.20 -0.96
CA LYS A 64 -8.95 -14.82 0.41
C LYS A 64 -9.97 -15.34 1.41
N MET A 65 -9.48 -15.91 2.51
CA MET A 65 -10.30 -16.45 3.59
C MET A 65 -11.07 -15.33 4.31
N PHE A 66 -10.40 -14.21 4.59
CA PHE A 66 -10.99 -13.06 5.27
C PHE A 66 -11.28 -11.93 4.29
N VAL A 67 -12.42 -11.28 4.46
CA VAL A 67 -12.84 -10.19 3.58
C VAL A 67 -11.92 -8.98 3.68
N GLN A 68 -11.34 -8.71 4.85
CA GLN A 68 -10.39 -7.63 5.07
C GLN A 68 -9.16 -7.78 4.15
N ASP A 69 -8.62 -9.00 4.04
CA ASP A 69 -7.52 -9.31 3.13
C ASP A 69 -7.93 -9.15 1.66
N ALA A 70 -9.17 -9.53 1.33
CA ALA A 70 -9.71 -9.34 -0.01
C ALA A 70 -9.84 -7.85 -0.38
N ARG A 71 -10.29 -7.01 0.55
CA ARG A 71 -10.40 -5.55 0.38
C ARG A 71 -9.03 -4.93 0.14
N MET A 72 -8.05 -5.22 0.99
CA MET A 72 -6.68 -4.71 0.84
C MET A 72 -6.03 -5.21 -0.46
N SER A 73 -6.25 -6.48 -0.83
CA SER A 73 -5.73 -7.06 -2.09
C SER A 73 -6.34 -6.39 -3.32
N LEU A 74 -7.64 -6.09 -3.30
CA LEU A 74 -8.32 -5.37 -4.38
C LEU A 74 -7.82 -3.93 -4.49
N ALA A 75 -7.74 -3.21 -3.38
CA ALA A 75 -7.17 -1.86 -3.33
C ALA A 75 -5.73 -1.83 -3.85
N SER A 76 -4.88 -2.76 -3.43
CA SER A 76 -3.50 -2.91 -3.91
C SER A 76 -3.45 -3.11 -5.44
N ALA A 77 -4.29 -3.99 -5.99
CA ALA A 77 -4.36 -4.22 -7.43
C ALA A 77 -4.77 -2.95 -8.20
N LEU A 78 -5.76 -2.20 -7.70
CA LEU A 78 -6.20 -0.95 -8.30
C LEU A 78 -5.13 0.15 -8.23
N LEU A 79 -4.46 0.33 -7.09
CA LEU A 79 -3.40 1.34 -6.94
C LEU A 79 -2.21 1.09 -7.88
N LYS A 80 -1.77 -0.18 -8.01
CA LYS A 80 -0.71 -0.53 -8.96
C LYS A 80 -1.11 -0.20 -10.40
N ARG A 81 -2.33 -0.55 -10.80
CA ARG A 81 -2.84 -0.24 -12.16
C ARG A 81 -2.95 1.26 -12.41
N LEU A 82 -3.45 2.00 -11.42
CA LEU A 82 -3.54 3.46 -11.47
C LEU A 82 -2.16 4.10 -11.66
N PHE A 83 -1.17 3.66 -10.87
CA PHE A 83 0.20 4.16 -10.95
C PHE A 83 0.79 3.89 -12.34
N ILE A 84 0.78 2.63 -12.80
CA ILE A 84 1.36 2.25 -14.08
C ILE A 84 0.69 3.00 -15.25
N SER A 85 -0.65 3.07 -15.26
CA SER A 85 -1.39 3.73 -16.35
C SER A 85 -1.12 5.23 -16.38
N ARG A 86 -1.02 5.91 -15.23
CA ARG A 86 -0.67 7.33 -15.16
C ARG A 86 0.77 7.59 -15.58
N THR A 87 1.70 6.79 -15.09
CA THR A 87 3.14 6.97 -15.34
C THR A 87 3.50 6.72 -16.80
N LEU A 88 2.95 5.66 -17.40
CA LEU A 88 3.31 5.25 -18.76
C LEU A 88 2.37 5.79 -19.85
N GLY A 89 1.26 6.43 -19.47
CA GLY A 89 0.25 6.93 -20.40
C GLY A 89 -0.49 5.83 -21.17
N ILE A 90 -0.46 4.58 -20.70
CA ILE A 90 -1.14 3.43 -21.34
C ILE A 90 -2.56 3.25 -20.80
N LYS A 91 -3.45 2.61 -21.57
CA LYS A 91 -4.83 2.38 -21.12
C LYS A 91 -4.87 1.45 -19.92
N TRP A 92 -5.90 1.62 -19.09
CA TRP A 92 -6.10 0.83 -17.87
C TRP A 92 -6.12 -0.69 -18.12
N ASP A 93 -6.79 -1.12 -19.19
CA ASP A 93 -6.92 -2.51 -19.62
C ASP A 93 -5.67 -3.04 -20.36
N GLU A 94 -4.73 -2.16 -20.72
CA GLU A 94 -3.43 -2.51 -21.30
C GLU A 94 -2.34 -2.72 -20.25
N VAL A 95 -2.55 -2.31 -19.00
CA VAL A 95 -1.59 -2.54 -17.91
C VAL A 95 -1.30 -4.04 -17.74
N ARG A 96 -0.01 -4.40 -17.83
CA ARG A 96 0.54 -5.73 -17.55
C ARG A 96 1.58 -5.63 -16.44
N MET A 97 1.62 -6.66 -15.60
CA MET A 97 2.55 -6.75 -14.48
C MET A 97 3.15 -8.15 -14.41
N ALA A 98 4.42 -8.23 -14.01
CA ALA A 98 5.11 -9.46 -13.65
C ALA A 98 5.78 -9.28 -12.28
N ARG A 99 6.68 -10.19 -11.91
CA ARG A 99 7.51 -10.09 -10.70
C ARG A 99 9.00 -10.12 -11.07
N LYS A 100 9.79 -9.19 -10.54
CA LYS A 100 11.26 -9.12 -10.72
C LYS A 100 11.92 -10.31 -10.00
N GLY A 101 12.86 -10.98 -10.68
CA GLY A 101 13.69 -12.06 -10.12
C GLY A 101 12.95 -13.39 -9.90
N ASN A 102 11.91 -13.41 -9.07
CA ASN A 102 11.17 -14.62 -8.72
C ASN A 102 9.68 -14.49 -9.08
N GLU A 103 9.16 -15.42 -9.88
CA GLU A 103 7.77 -15.38 -10.38
C GLU A 103 6.69 -15.48 -9.28
N LYS A 104 7.02 -16.02 -8.10
CA LYS A 104 6.09 -16.17 -6.97
C LYS A 104 6.27 -15.09 -5.92
N HIS A 105 7.52 -14.84 -5.52
CA HIS A 105 7.85 -14.01 -4.36
C HIS A 105 8.51 -12.67 -4.72
N GLY A 106 8.85 -12.45 -5.99
CA GLY A 106 9.53 -11.24 -6.42
C GLY A 106 8.66 -9.99 -6.35
N LYS A 107 9.29 -8.82 -6.32
CA LYS A 107 8.61 -7.53 -6.34
C LYS A 107 7.81 -7.33 -7.65
N PRO A 108 6.54 -6.92 -7.59
CA PRO A 108 5.78 -6.60 -8.80
C PRO A 108 6.45 -5.51 -9.65
N CYS A 109 6.43 -5.66 -10.98
CA CYS A 109 6.92 -4.66 -11.92
C CYS A 109 6.02 -4.52 -13.14
N ALA A 110 6.07 -3.36 -13.80
CA ALA A 110 5.41 -3.13 -15.07
C ALA A 110 6.17 -3.85 -16.20
N VAL A 111 5.42 -4.51 -17.09
CA VAL A 111 5.99 -5.22 -18.25
C VAL A 111 5.22 -4.90 -19.51
N ASP A 112 5.86 -5.09 -20.66
CA ASP A 112 5.20 -5.01 -21.96
C ASP A 112 4.31 -6.23 -22.26
N ASN A 113 3.81 -6.30 -23.49
CA ASN A 113 2.92 -7.38 -23.95
C ASN A 113 3.57 -8.77 -24.02
N VAL A 114 4.90 -8.84 -24.07
CA VAL A 114 5.67 -10.09 -24.12
C VAL A 114 6.37 -10.38 -22.79
N GLY A 115 6.10 -9.59 -21.75
CA GLY A 115 6.59 -9.80 -20.39
C GLY A 115 7.96 -9.17 -20.10
N ARG A 116 8.46 -8.27 -20.95
CA ARG A 116 9.73 -7.58 -20.71
C ARG A 116 9.54 -6.41 -19.75
N PRO A 117 10.41 -6.24 -18.74
CA PRO A 117 10.36 -5.09 -17.84
C PRO A 117 10.46 -3.76 -18.59
N ILE A 118 9.71 -2.77 -18.10
CA ILE A 118 9.73 -1.40 -18.59
C ILE A 118 10.67 -0.59 -17.68
N ALA A 119 11.66 0.07 -18.28
CA ALA A 119 12.63 0.89 -17.57
C ALA A 119 12.03 2.23 -17.12
N GLY A 120 12.69 2.96 -16.22
CA GLY A 120 12.27 4.31 -15.82
C GLY A 120 10.98 4.35 -14.97
N ILE A 121 10.51 3.20 -14.50
CA ILE A 121 9.36 3.08 -13.61
C ILE A 121 9.66 2.02 -12.54
N ASP A 122 9.41 2.34 -11.28
CA ASP A 122 9.43 1.37 -10.19
C ASP A 122 8.35 1.71 -9.16
N PHE A 123 7.83 0.70 -8.46
CA PHE A 123 6.82 0.91 -7.42
C PHE A 123 6.82 -0.21 -6.40
N ASN A 124 6.30 0.08 -5.23
CA ASN A 124 6.06 -0.90 -4.18
C ASN A 124 4.75 -0.60 -3.46
N VAL A 125 4.15 -1.64 -2.86
CA VAL A 125 2.88 -1.55 -2.15
C VAL A 125 2.98 -2.38 -0.87
N SER A 126 2.47 -1.83 0.23
CA SER A 126 2.29 -2.54 1.51
C SER A 126 0.90 -2.27 2.06
N HIS A 127 0.41 -3.16 2.92
CA HIS A 127 -0.92 -3.03 3.51
C HIS A 127 -1.01 -3.68 4.90
N GLN A 128 -1.72 -3.03 5.82
CA GLN A 128 -2.00 -3.56 7.16
C GLN A 128 -3.24 -2.89 7.73
N GLY A 129 -4.04 -3.60 8.53
CA GLY A 129 -5.17 -3.03 9.26
C GLY A 129 -6.23 -2.31 8.40
N GLY A 130 -6.37 -2.68 7.13
CA GLY A 130 -7.29 -2.03 6.19
C GLY A 130 -6.71 -0.83 5.44
N LEU A 131 -5.45 -0.47 5.67
CA LEU A 131 -4.76 0.61 4.98
C LEU A 131 -3.83 0.04 3.90
N VAL A 132 -3.79 0.68 2.72
CA VAL A 132 -2.93 0.26 1.59
C VAL A 132 -2.08 1.43 1.13
N ALA A 133 -0.76 1.33 1.32
CA ALA A 133 0.21 2.35 0.95
C ALA A 133 0.94 1.97 -0.34
N LEU A 134 1.07 2.92 -1.27
CA LEU A 134 1.86 2.77 -2.50
C LEU A 134 2.94 3.86 -2.55
N ILE A 135 4.14 3.48 -2.94
CA ILE A 135 5.19 4.38 -3.42
C ILE A 135 5.49 4.04 -4.88
N GLY A 136 5.78 5.06 -5.70
CA GLY A 136 6.21 4.84 -7.07
C GLY A 136 7.12 5.94 -7.59
N PHE A 137 8.07 5.56 -8.43
CA PHE A 137 8.99 6.42 -9.15
C PHE A 137 8.63 6.46 -10.63
N ASN A 138 8.59 7.68 -11.18
CA ASN A 138 8.44 7.98 -12.58
C ASN A 138 9.69 8.74 -13.04
N GLY A 139 10.58 8.07 -13.77
CA GLY A 139 11.79 8.65 -14.32
C GLY A 139 11.56 9.60 -15.49
N ARG A 140 10.30 9.79 -15.92
CA ARG A 140 9.91 10.59 -17.10
C ARG A 140 10.69 10.21 -18.36
N SER A 141 11.11 8.95 -18.44
CA SER A 141 11.87 8.42 -19.56
C SER A 141 11.01 8.42 -20.83
N SER A 142 11.62 8.74 -21.97
CA SER A 142 10.94 8.56 -23.25
C SER A 142 10.72 7.07 -23.51
N HIS A 143 9.48 6.69 -23.77
CA HIS A 143 9.11 5.32 -24.11
C HIS A 143 8.69 5.21 -25.58
N GLU A 144 9.00 4.08 -26.20
CA GLU A 144 8.46 3.74 -27.51
C GLU A 144 7.10 3.05 -27.35
N TYR A 145 6.18 3.35 -28.27
CA TYR A 145 4.82 2.81 -28.27
C TYR A 145 4.48 2.13 -29.59
N THR A 146 3.70 1.05 -29.50
CA THR A 146 3.06 0.43 -30.67
C THR A 146 2.00 1.39 -31.24
N PRO A 147 1.59 1.22 -32.52
CA PRO A 147 0.47 1.97 -33.10
C PRO A 147 -0.86 1.81 -32.33
N SER A 148 -1.01 0.75 -31.54
CA SER A 148 -2.19 0.51 -30.69
C SER A 148 -2.12 1.22 -29.32
N GLY A 149 -1.00 1.88 -29.00
CA GLY A 149 -0.79 2.60 -27.74
C GLY A 149 -0.09 1.81 -26.64
N MET A 150 0.43 0.61 -26.93
CA MET A 150 1.11 -0.23 -25.95
C MET A 150 2.59 0.18 -25.85
N VAL A 151 3.15 0.18 -24.65
CA VAL A 151 4.57 0.48 -24.41
C VAL A 151 5.48 -0.71 -24.72
N TYR A 152 6.65 -0.46 -25.30
CA TYR A 152 7.71 -1.47 -25.51
C TYR A 152 8.65 -1.59 -24.31
N GLY A 153 8.95 -2.82 -23.89
CA GLY A 153 9.97 -3.11 -22.88
C GLY A 153 11.37 -3.18 -23.52
N MET A 154 12.37 -2.56 -22.89
CA MET A 154 13.63 -2.21 -23.58
C MET A 154 14.78 -3.22 -23.49
N ILE A 155 14.73 -4.27 -22.65
CA ILE A 155 15.88 -5.14 -22.25
C ILE A 155 17.19 -4.87 -23.03
N SER A 156 18.05 -4.02 -22.48
CA SER A 156 19.49 -4.10 -22.74
C SER A 156 20.13 -4.82 -21.55
N PRO A 157 20.84 -5.95 -21.74
CA PRO A 157 21.58 -6.64 -20.69
C PRO A 157 22.80 -5.88 -20.14
N THR A 158 23.06 -4.67 -20.66
CA THR A 158 24.31 -3.92 -20.43
C THR A 158 24.12 -2.54 -19.81
N THR A 159 22.87 -2.11 -19.55
CA THR A 159 22.61 -0.81 -18.90
C THR A 159 22.47 -0.99 -17.39
N GLN A 160 23.39 -0.42 -16.61
CA GLN A 160 23.35 -0.27 -15.14
C GLN A 160 23.83 1.14 -14.78
N PRO A 161 23.33 1.79 -13.71
CA PRO A 161 21.94 1.92 -13.29
C PRO A 161 21.54 3.42 -13.21
N GLU A 162 20.51 3.83 -13.95
CA GLU A 162 19.74 5.06 -13.63
C GLU A 162 18.31 4.65 -13.26
N GLU A 163 18.16 3.63 -12.39
CA GLU A 163 16.85 3.23 -11.89
C GLU A 163 16.76 3.50 -10.40
N VAL A 164 15.86 4.41 -10.04
CA VAL A 164 15.45 4.60 -8.66
C VAL A 164 14.50 3.47 -8.29
N MET A 165 14.86 2.71 -7.26
CA MET A 165 14.03 1.69 -6.67
C MET A 165 13.17 2.31 -5.56
N CYS A 166 11.97 1.79 -5.34
CA CYS A 166 11.08 2.22 -4.27
C CYS A 166 10.67 1.05 -3.36
N GLY A 167 10.62 1.29 -2.05
CA GLY A 167 10.09 0.39 -1.05
C GLY A 167 9.15 1.14 -0.11
N VAL A 168 8.04 0.52 0.28
CA VAL A 168 7.14 1.07 1.28
C VAL A 168 6.74 -0.02 2.25
N ASP A 169 6.61 0.34 3.51
CA ASP A 169 5.98 -0.53 4.50
C ASP A 169 5.02 0.24 5.40
N ILE A 170 4.05 -0.44 5.96
CA ILE A 170 3.08 0.10 6.92
C ILE A 170 2.94 -0.89 8.05
N VAL A 171 3.01 -0.39 9.29
CA VAL A 171 2.86 -1.20 10.50
C VAL A 171 1.81 -0.62 11.44
N CYS A 172 1.07 -1.51 12.11
CA CYS A 172 0.21 -1.19 13.25
C CYS A 172 0.94 -1.56 14.55
N VAL A 173 1.15 -0.57 15.42
CA VAL A 173 1.97 -0.72 16.65
C VAL A 173 1.32 -1.58 17.73
N ASN A 174 0.02 -1.83 17.63
CA ASN A 174 -0.80 -2.49 18.66
C ASN A 174 -1.55 -3.74 18.15
N GLU A 175 -1.20 -4.27 16.97
CA GLU A 175 -1.96 -5.38 16.37
C GLU A 175 -1.74 -6.73 17.07
N ARG A 176 -0.57 -6.93 17.68
CA ARG A 176 -0.25 -8.18 18.37
C ARG A 176 -0.57 -8.05 19.85
N ASP A 177 -1.09 -9.14 20.42
CA ASP A 177 -1.17 -9.33 21.87
C ASP A 177 0.24 -9.60 22.44
N ASP A 178 1.16 -8.65 22.20
CA ASP A 178 2.59 -8.70 22.55
C ASP A 178 2.79 -8.80 24.07
N TYR A 179 1.76 -8.40 24.81
CA TYR A 179 1.68 -8.38 26.27
C TYR A 179 1.90 -9.72 26.92
N ARG A 180 1.41 -10.83 26.34
CA ARG A 180 1.58 -12.14 26.96
C ARG A 180 3.05 -12.54 27.13
N THR A 181 3.87 -12.29 26.12
CA THR A 181 5.30 -12.59 26.18
C THR A 181 6.03 -11.56 27.04
N ILE A 182 5.68 -10.28 26.93
CA ILE A 182 6.27 -9.21 27.76
C ILE A 182 6.02 -9.47 29.25
N ASP A 183 4.83 -9.95 29.63
CA ASP A 183 4.50 -10.30 31.00
C ASP A 183 5.33 -11.48 31.53
N ALA A 184 5.66 -12.45 30.66
CA ALA A 184 6.39 -13.65 31.02
C ALA A 184 7.91 -13.46 31.04
N GLU A 185 8.46 -12.73 30.08
CA GLU A 185 9.90 -12.68 29.80
C GLU A 185 10.49 -11.26 29.88
N GLY A 186 9.65 -10.24 30.05
CA GLY A 186 10.04 -8.83 29.95
C GLY A 186 10.09 -8.35 28.49
N PHE A 187 10.14 -7.03 28.33
CA PHE A 187 10.23 -6.40 27.01
C PHE A 187 11.54 -6.77 26.28
N ASP A 188 12.63 -6.98 27.01
CA ASP A 188 13.91 -7.40 26.45
C ASP A 188 13.89 -8.83 25.91
N GLY A 189 13.23 -9.76 26.62
CA GLY A 189 12.95 -11.10 26.10
C GLY A 189 12.12 -11.07 24.82
N TRP A 190 11.07 -10.24 24.79
CA TRP A 190 10.23 -10.06 23.59
C TRP A 190 11.03 -9.53 22.38
N VAL A 191 11.90 -8.53 22.58
CA VAL A 191 12.77 -8.00 21.50
C VAL A 191 13.77 -9.05 21.01
N ASP A 192 14.26 -9.93 21.89
CA ASP A 192 15.25 -10.95 21.54
C ASP A 192 14.73 -12.08 20.65
N ILE A 193 13.41 -12.22 20.52
CA ILE A 193 12.78 -13.08 19.50
C ILE A 193 13.26 -12.69 18.09
N TYR A 194 13.62 -11.42 17.88
CA TYR A 194 14.02 -10.88 16.58
C TYR A 194 15.55 -10.77 16.39
N ASP A 195 16.36 -11.53 17.14
CA ASP A 195 17.83 -11.52 16.96
C ASP A 195 18.31 -11.92 15.56
N ALA A 196 17.51 -12.68 14.80
CA ALA A 196 17.83 -13.00 13.41
C ALA A 196 17.65 -11.80 12.45
N VAL A 197 16.88 -10.78 12.84
CA VAL A 197 16.50 -9.65 11.99
C VAL A 197 17.29 -8.38 12.35
N PHE A 198 17.49 -8.12 13.63
CA PHE A 198 18.10 -6.87 14.11
C PHE A 198 19.48 -7.09 14.72
N SER A 199 20.35 -6.09 14.57
CA SER A 199 21.68 -6.11 15.19
C SER A 199 21.60 -5.98 16.72
N GLY A 200 22.71 -6.25 17.41
CA GLY A 200 22.79 -6.08 18.85
C GLY A 200 22.55 -4.62 19.28
N GLU A 201 23.06 -3.66 18.51
CA GLU A 201 22.92 -2.23 18.78
C GLU A 201 21.47 -1.76 18.58
N GLU A 202 20.81 -2.19 17.49
CA GLU A 202 19.41 -1.87 17.24
C GLU A 202 18.52 -2.42 18.36
N ARG A 203 18.70 -3.70 18.72
CA ARG A 203 17.94 -4.34 19.81
C ARG A 203 18.19 -3.64 21.15
N TRP A 204 19.44 -3.25 21.44
CA TRP A 204 19.75 -2.50 22.66
C TRP A 204 18.96 -1.19 22.72
N SER A 205 18.92 -0.44 21.61
CA SER A 205 18.17 0.81 21.54
C SER A 205 16.67 0.59 21.71
N MET A 206 16.09 -0.42 21.06
CA MET A 206 14.66 -0.76 21.25
C MET A 206 14.33 -1.06 22.71
N LYS A 207 15.22 -1.79 23.40
CA LYS A 207 15.02 -2.22 24.79
C LYS A 207 15.19 -1.10 25.80
N TYR A 208 16.16 -0.22 25.61
CA TYR A 208 16.63 0.67 26.68
C TYR A 208 16.58 2.16 26.35
N ASP A 209 16.07 2.53 25.17
CA ASP A 209 15.76 3.91 24.83
C ASP A 209 14.25 4.14 24.66
N VAL A 210 13.85 5.40 24.76
CA VAL A 210 12.56 5.96 24.32
C VAL A 210 12.78 7.38 23.84
N ASP A 211 12.03 7.80 22.82
CA ASP A 211 12.12 9.17 22.28
C ASP A 211 11.29 10.15 23.12
N TYR A 212 10.06 9.72 23.44
CA TYR A 212 9.11 10.43 24.28
C TYR A 212 8.07 9.44 24.84
N VAL A 213 7.32 9.88 25.84
CA VAL A 213 6.16 9.19 26.40
C VAL A 213 5.00 10.17 26.46
N THR A 214 3.83 9.77 25.97
CA THR A 214 2.60 10.55 26.07
C THR A 214 1.81 10.05 27.29
N LEU A 215 1.57 10.92 28.25
CA LEU A 215 0.76 10.63 29.43
C LEU A 215 -0.74 10.62 29.10
N TYR A 216 -1.56 10.06 29.99
CA TYR A 216 -3.01 9.97 29.81
C TYR A 216 -3.72 11.32 29.66
N ASP A 217 -3.13 12.39 30.18
CA ASP A 217 -3.63 13.76 30.04
C ASP A 217 -3.15 14.48 28.75
N GLY A 218 -2.37 13.78 27.92
CA GLY A 218 -1.77 14.30 26.69
C GLY A 218 -0.42 15.00 26.88
N THR A 219 0.10 15.09 28.11
CA THR A 219 1.44 15.64 28.36
C THR A 219 2.50 14.76 27.70
N ILE A 220 3.47 15.37 27.01
CA ILE A 220 4.58 14.66 26.38
C ILE A 220 5.84 14.86 27.22
N LEU A 221 6.38 13.76 27.75
CA LEU A 221 7.68 13.73 28.40
C LEU A 221 8.73 13.27 27.38
N ASN A 222 9.75 14.08 27.13
CA ASN A 222 10.85 13.70 26.24
C ASN A 222 11.88 12.81 26.96
N ARG A 223 12.81 12.21 26.20
CA ARG A 223 13.94 11.41 26.72
C ARG A 223 14.61 11.99 27.98
N ASP A 224 14.95 13.27 27.98
CA ASP A 224 15.65 13.91 29.12
C ASP A 224 14.78 13.97 30.38
N ALA A 225 13.48 14.20 30.22
CA ALA A 225 12.53 14.20 31.33
C ALA A 225 12.33 12.79 31.89
N ILE A 226 12.34 11.77 31.03
CA ILE A 226 12.16 10.37 31.42
C ILE A 226 13.38 9.85 32.19
N GLY A 227 14.58 10.29 31.84
CA GLY A 227 15.82 9.86 32.49
C GLY A 227 16.00 8.34 32.45
N ARG A 228 16.47 7.74 33.55
CA ARG A 228 16.75 6.28 33.60
C ARG A 228 15.51 5.39 33.69
N HIS A 229 14.31 5.97 33.74
CA HIS A 229 13.07 5.19 33.65
C HIS A 229 12.89 4.56 32.26
N ASP A 230 13.66 5.03 31.27
CA ASP A 230 13.86 4.39 29.96
C ASP A 230 14.30 2.91 30.05
N ARG A 231 14.91 2.46 31.16
CA ARG A 231 15.31 1.06 31.37
C ARG A 231 14.17 0.15 31.83
N CYS A 232 12.97 0.67 32.05
CA CYS A 232 11.86 -0.15 32.49
C CYS A 232 11.44 -1.10 31.35
N ILE A 233 11.42 -2.40 31.65
CA ILE A 233 11.11 -3.49 30.72
C ILE A 233 9.93 -4.35 31.19
N ALA A 234 9.30 -3.97 32.30
CA ALA A 234 8.21 -4.74 32.91
C ALA A 234 6.94 -3.88 32.98
N ARG A 235 5.81 -4.55 32.74
CA ARG A 235 4.46 -3.99 32.74
C ARG A 235 3.95 -3.70 34.15
N ASP A 236 2.92 -2.84 34.23
CA ASP A 236 2.14 -2.53 35.43
C ASP A 236 2.93 -2.04 36.67
N LYS A 237 4.10 -1.41 36.46
CA LYS A 237 4.86 -0.80 37.56
C LYS A 237 4.47 0.66 37.73
N PRO A 238 4.16 1.13 38.95
CA PRO A 238 4.00 2.56 39.19
C PRO A 238 5.35 3.25 39.05
N LEU A 239 5.41 4.28 38.21
CA LEU A 239 6.58 5.13 38.02
C LEU A 239 6.27 6.55 38.48
N THR A 240 7.25 7.20 39.09
CA THR A 240 7.21 8.62 39.43
C THR A 240 8.46 9.29 38.89
N ILE A 241 8.29 10.39 38.17
CA ILE A 241 9.34 11.13 37.50
C ILE A 241 9.26 12.60 37.92
N THR A 242 10.40 13.16 38.34
CA THR A 242 10.55 14.59 38.61
C THR A 242 11.32 15.22 37.45
N THR A 243 10.67 16.12 36.73
CA THR A 243 11.30 16.86 35.62
C THR A 243 12.32 17.89 36.14
N LEU A 244 13.14 18.43 35.23
CA LEU A 244 14.12 19.49 35.56
C LEU A 244 13.47 20.77 36.13
N SER A 245 12.20 21.03 35.84
CA SER A 245 11.44 22.14 36.43
C SER A 245 10.91 21.85 37.84
N GLY A 246 11.16 20.65 38.38
CA GLY A 246 10.67 20.20 39.69
C GLY A 246 9.21 19.74 39.66
N GLN A 247 8.63 19.53 38.49
CA GLN A 247 7.27 18.99 38.37
C GLN A 247 7.29 17.46 38.39
N ASP A 248 6.46 16.88 39.24
CA ASP A 248 6.30 15.44 39.41
C ASP A 248 5.16 14.88 38.54
N TYR A 249 5.43 13.73 37.92
CA TYR A 249 4.47 12.95 37.15
C TYR A 249 4.46 11.51 37.64
N SER A 250 3.27 10.96 37.89
CA SER A 250 3.09 9.55 38.26
C SER A 250 2.22 8.84 37.23
N PHE A 251 2.70 7.72 36.70
CA PHE A 251 2.02 6.97 35.65
C PHE A 251 2.46 5.49 35.64
N SER A 252 1.75 4.65 34.89
CA SER A 252 2.09 3.22 34.76
C SER A 252 3.25 3.01 33.78
N SER A 253 4.12 2.04 34.03
CA SER A 253 5.18 1.63 33.10
C SER A 253 4.65 1.15 31.75
N GLU A 254 3.35 0.83 31.64
CA GLU A 254 2.68 0.59 30.35
C GLU A 254 3.02 1.66 29.31
N LEU A 255 3.01 2.94 29.69
CA LEU A 255 3.28 4.04 28.74
C LEU A 255 4.75 4.07 28.26
N ILE A 256 5.68 3.55 29.07
CA ILE A 256 7.08 3.36 28.64
C ILE A 256 7.14 2.22 27.62
N LEU A 257 6.41 1.14 27.86
CA LEU A 257 6.42 -0.04 27.01
C LEU A 257 5.69 0.21 25.68
N GLU A 258 4.61 0.97 25.67
CA GLU A 258 3.97 1.46 24.44
C GLU A 258 4.94 2.33 23.62
N ALA A 259 5.70 3.22 24.26
CA ALA A 259 6.73 4.00 23.58
C ALA A 259 7.86 3.12 23.01
N LYS A 260 8.23 2.04 23.71
CA LYS A 260 9.22 1.07 23.22
C LYS A 260 8.70 0.20 22.09
N LEU A 261 7.46 -0.27 22.15
CA LEU A 261 6.80 -0.95 21.04
C LEU A 261 6.77 -0.06 19.81
N ARG A 262 6.40 1.21 19.97
CA ARG A 262 6.45 2.19 18.89
C ARG A 262 7.85 2.34 18.29
N ARG A 263 8.89 2.37 19.13
CA ARG A 263 10.29 2.39 18.68
C ARG A 263 10.66 1.11 17.93
N PHE A 264 10.31 -0.06 18.46
CA PHE A 264 10.52 -1.34 17.77
C PHE A 264 9.86 -1.35 16.38
N TYR A 265 8.59 -0.97 16.30
CA TYR A 265 7.86 -0.96 15.03
C TYR A 265 8.38 0.11 14.06
N THR A 266 9.02 1.18 14.56
CA THR A 266 9.76 2.14 13.72
C THR A 266 10.94 1.45 13.03
N TYR A 267 11.77 0.71 13.77
CA TYR A 267 12.87 -0.08 13.18
C TYR A 267 12.37 -1.16 12.24
N PHE A 268 11.29 -1.87 12.62
CA PHE A 268 10.69 -2.91 11.79
C PHE A 268 10.21 -2.34 10.46
N CYS A 269 9.49 -1.22 10.49
CA CYS A 269 8.97 -0.58 9.28
C CYS A 269 10.11 -0.06 8.38
N TYR A 270 11.18 0.49 8.96
CA TYR A 270 12.39 0.83 8.21
C TYR A 270 13.00 -0.40 7.54
N LYS A 271 13.25 -1.47 8.29
CA LYS A 271 13.85 -2.72 7.79
C LYS A 271 13.03 -3.30 6.62
N GLU A 272 11.72 -3.46 6.80
CA GLU A 272 10.81 -3.95 5.77
C GLU A 272 10.80 -3.07 4.51
N SER A 273 10.69 -1.75 4.69
CA SER A 273 10.68 -0.83 3.55
C SER A 273 11.99 -0.87 2.74
N TYR A 274 13.15 -1.05 3.40
CA TYR A 274 14.43 -1.22 2.72
C TYR A 274 14.50 -2.54 1.95
N ILE A 275 14.13 -3.66 2.58
CA ILE A 275 14.16 -4.99 1.96
C ILE A 275 13.24 -5.06 0.72
N LYS A 276 12.12 -4.32 0.78
CA LYS A 276 11.19 -4.15 -0.33
C LYS A 276 11.73 -3.34 -1.52
N LEU A 277 12.92 -2.72 -1.41
CA LEU A 277 13.63 -2.14 -2.56
C LEU A 277 13.97 -3.23 -3.59
N ALA A 278 14.66 -4.27 -3.14
CA ALA A 278 15.12 -5.40 -3.96
C ALA A 278 14.04 -6.49 -4.15
N GLY A 279 13.01 -6.50 -3.30
CA GLY A 279 12.00 -7.57 -3.30
C GLY A 279 12.51 -8.87 -2.67
N GLU A 280 13.52 -8.75 -1.80
CA GLU A 280 13.92 -9.83 -0.91
C GLU A 280 12.87 -9.99 0.21
N ALA A 281 12.87 -11.12 0.91
CA ALA A 281 12.06 -11.32 2.12
C ALA A 281 12.98 -11.28 3.35
N LEU A 282 12.47 -11.40 4.59
CA LEU A 282 13.33 -11.49 5.79
C LEU A 282 14.14 -12.81 5.91
N LEU A 283 14.44 -13.46 4.79
CA LEU A 283 15.35 -14.59 4.72
C LEU A 283 16.75 -14.18 4.27
N ALA A 284 16.99 -12.88 4.08
CA ALA A 284 18.28 -12.36 3.68
C ALA A 284 19.34 -12.62 4.77
N PRO A 285 20.48 -13.26 4.45
CA PRO A 285 21.52 -13.54 5.44
C PRO A 285 22.23 -12.27 5.95
N TRP A 286 21.98 -11.12 5.30
CA TRP A 286 22.60 -9.83 5.57
C TRP A 286 21.75 -8.91 6.48
N LEU A 287 20.59 -9.36 6.99
CA LEU A 287 19.65 -8.50 7.73
C LEU A 287 20.26 -7.80 8.94
N LYS A 288 21.08 -8.51 9.71
CA LYS A 288 21.75 -7.97 10.90
C LYS A 288 22.84 -6.96 10.55
N GLN A 289 23.31 -6.98 9.30
CA GLN A 289 24.34 -6.09 8.79
C GLN A 289 23.74 -4.82 8.16
N LEU A 290 22.44 -4.81 7.84
CA LEU A 290 21.68 -3.60 7.59
C LEU A 290 21.29 -3.00 8.94
N GLU A 291 21.76 -1.80 9.26
CA GLU A 291 21.53 -1.13 10.54
C GLU A 291 21.01 0.28 10.33
N PHE A 292 20.12 0.72 11.23
CA PHE A 292 19.60 2.08 11.24
C PHE A 292 20.10 2.87 12.45
N PHE A 293 20.70 4.02 12.19
CA PHE A 293 21.17 4.96 13.20
C PHE A 293 20.31 6.24 13.20
N ASN A 294 20.41 7.00 14.29
CA ASN A 294 19.58 8.18 14.53
C ASN A 294 18.06 7.90 14.41
N VAL A 295 17.63 6.69 14.78
CA VAL A 295 16.22 6.31 14.69
C VAL A 295 15.41 7.04 15.76
N ARG A 296 14.33 7.68 15.31
CA ARG A 296 13.36 8.38 16.13
C ARG A 296 11.95 7.95 15.76
N SER A 297 11.17 7.59 16.78
CA SER A 297 9.76 7.22 16.61
C SER A 297 8.94 8.47 16.25
N PRO A 298 8.12 8.46 15.18
CA PRO A 298 7.29 9.60 14.81
C PRO A 298 6.18 9.80 15.85
N LYS A 299 5.90 11.03 16.29
CA LYS A 299 4.71 11.33 17.12
C LYS A 299 3.42 10.90 16.42
N PRO A 300 2.50 10.25 17.13
CA PRO A 300 1.25 9.78 16.55
C PRO A 300 0.42 10.93 15.97
N GLY A 301 -0.39 10.60 14.97
CA GLY A 301 -1.50 11.44 14.56
C GLY A 301 -2.67 11.31 15.55
N MET A 302 -3.85 11.71 15.11
CA MET A 302 -5.08 11.57 15.89
C MET A 302 -6.05 10.65 15.15
N GLU A 303 -6.73 9.79 15.89
CA GLU A 303 -7.89 9.07 15.34
C GLU A 303 -8.99 10.06 14.94
N ALA A 304 -9.65 9.76 13.83
CA ALA A 304 -10.67 10.64 13.31
C ALA A 304 -12.00 10.42 14.06
N ARG A 305 -12.25 11.24 15.09
CA ARG A 305 -13.43 11.04 15.97
C ARG A 305 -14.79 11.31 15.31
N CYS A 306 -14.86 11.95 14.13
CA CYS A 306 -16.14 12.25 13.43
C CYS A 306 -16.04 12.39 11.89
N SER A 307 -14.94 11.98 11.24
CA SER A 307 -14.76 12.13 9.78
C SER A 307 -13.91 10.99 9.25
N THR A 308 -14.26 10.38 8.12
CA THR A 308 -13.70 9.14 7.56
C THR A 308 -12.22 9.17 7.14
N HIS A 309 -11.42 10.11 7.65
CA HIS A 309 -10.01 10.28 7.29
C HIS A 309 -9.19 10.47 8.56
N GLY A 310 -8.37 9.47 8.88
CA GLY A 310 -7.30 9.56 9.88
C GLY A 310 -6.42 10.78 9.66
N ARG A 311 -5.87 11.34 10.74
CA ARG A 311 -4.97 12.49 10.65
C ARG A 311 -3.52 12.02 10.63
N TRP A 312 -2.75 12.60 9.72
CA TRP A 312 -1.30 12.43 9.67
C TRP A 312 -0.67 12.95 10.97
N GLY A 313 0.25 12.16 11.51
CA GLY A 313 1.13 12.57 12.61
C GLY A 313 2.45 13.13 12.08
N GLU A 314 3.49 13.02 12.91
CA GLU A 314 4.81 13.52 12.57
C GLU A 314 5.46 12.72 11.43
N GLU A 315 6.24 13.44 10.61
CA GLU A 315 7.13 12.91 9.59
C GLU A 315 8.60 13.04 10.06
N VAL A 316 9.39 12.01 9.82
CA VAL A 316 10.79 11.89 10.25
C VAL A 316 11.61 11.38 9.07
N GLU A 317 12.75 12.02 8.79
CA GLU A 317 13.57 11.76 7.59
C GLU A 317 15.10 11.77 7.86
N ASP A 318 15.50 11.80 9.13
CA ASP A 318 16.89 11.91 9.59
C ASP A 318 17.54 10.57 9.95
N VAL A 319 16.91 9.45 9.55
CA VAL A 319 17.47 8.11 9.74
C VAL A 319 18.69 7.89 8.87
N GLU A 320 19.74 7.32 9.46
CA GLU A 320 20.96 6.93 8.78
C GLU A 320 20.94 5.43 8.47
N VAL A 321 21.28 5.06 7.24
CA VAL A 321 21.28 3.65 6.80
C VAL A 321 22.70 3.16 6.65
N HIS A 322 23.05 2.09 7.35
CA HIS A 322 24.38 1.49 7.30
C HIS A 322 24.28 0.03 6.84
N MET A 323 25.22 -0.41 6.00
CA MET A 323 25.35 -1.79 5.55
C MET A 323 26.77 -2.27 5.84
N HIS A 324 26.92 -3.37 6.57
CA HIS A 324 28.22 -3.87 7.04
C HIS A 324 29.04 -2.79 7.78
N GLY A 325 28.37 -1.99 8.61
CA GLY A 325 28.97 -0.89 9.36
C GLY A 325 29.41 0.31 8.51
N ARG A 326 29.05 0.37 7.22
CA ARG A 326 29.37 1.49 6.32
C ARG A 326 28.09 2.26 5.96
N PRO A 327 28.12 3.61 5.94
CA PRO A 327 26.99 4.39 5.48
C PRO A 327 26.59 4.05 4.04
N VAL A 328 25.29 3.97 3.77
CA VAL A 328 24.68 3.76 2.46
C VAL A 328 24.12 5.10 1.98
N SER A 329 24.86 5.78 1.11
CA SER A 329 24.56 7.17 0.69
C SER A 329 23.55 7.28 -0.46
N ASP A 330 23.34 6.20 -1.21
CA ASP A 330 22.43 6.14 -2.34
C ASP A 330 21.00 5.77 -1.91
N VAL A 331 20.70 5.83 -0.61
CA VAL A 331 19.40 5.51 -0.03
C VAL A 331 18.87 6.72 0.73
N ARG A 332 17.57 6.97 0.58
CA ARG A 332 16.83 7.89 1.46
C ARG A 332 15.61 7.21 2.00
N MET A 333 15.39 7.37 3.30
CA MET A 333 14.23 6.82 3.99
C MET A 333 13.51 7.90 4.78
N LYS A 334 12.22 7.70 4.95
CA LYS A 334 11.36 8.53 5.79
C LYS A 334 10.34 7.63 6.46
N ILE A 335 9.84 8.04 7.62
CA ILE A 335 8.68 7.42 8.27
C ILE A 335 7.67 8.51 8.66
N GLN A 336 6.39 8.22 8.50
CA GLN A 336 5.31 9.13 8.88
C GLN A 336 4.25 8.39 9.68
N ALA A 337 3.84 8.95 10.82
CA ALA A 337 2.72 8.41 11.58
C ALA A 337 1.38 8.69 10.90
N PHE A 338 0.44 7.76 11.02
CA PHE A 338 -0.94 7.91 10.58
C PHE A 338 -1.87 7.43 11.69
N GLU A 339 -2.79 8.30 12.12
CA GLU A 339 -3.61 8.06 13.32
C GLU A 339 -2.72 7.74 14.54
N GLU A 340 -3.29 7.09 15.55
CA GLU A 340 -2.56 6.73 16.77
C GLU A 340 -1.65 5.52 16.53
N ASN A 341 -2.16 4.54 15.78
CA ASN A 341 -1.63 3.18 15.78
C ASN A 341 -0.79 2.83 14.55
N PHE A 342 -0.80 3.64 13.48
CA PHE A 342 -0.08 3.29 12.26
C PHE A 342 1.14 4.18 12.02
N MET A 343 2.13 3.63 11.34
CA MET A 343 3.23 4.38 10.74
C MET A 343 3.60 3.76 9.39
N ILE A 344 4.06 4.61 8.48
CA ILE A 344 4.36 4.23 7.11
C ILE A 344 5.78 4.67 6.79
N SER A 345 6.65 3.72 6.44
CA SER A 345 8.03 3.97 6.03
C SER A 345 8.15 3.91 4.50
N THR A 346 8.94 4.81 3.94
CA THR A 346 9.33 4.81 2.53
C THR A 346 10.83 4.70 2.41
N ALA A 347 11.31 3.94 1.44
CA ALA A 347 12.69 3.87 1.01
C ALA A 347 12.79 4.14 -0.48
N ILE A 348 13.77 4.94 -0.89
CA ILE A 348 14.21 5.05 -2.29
C ILE A 348 15.71 4.80 -2.37
N GLN A 349 16.16 4.14 -3.44
CA GLN A 349 17.58 3.83 -3.66
C GLN A 349 17.99 4.04 -5.12
N GLY A 350 19.22 4.49 -5.37
CA GLY A 350 19.80 4.65 -6.71
C GLY A 350 20.17 6.12 -6.99
N ASP A 351 19.92 6.59 -8.21
CA ASP A 351 20.14 8.00 -8.57
C ASP A 351 19.02 8.90 -8.03
N ILE A 352 19.12 9.21 -6.73
CA ILE A 352 18.09 9.94 -5.98
C ILE A 352 18.45 11.41 -5.74
N GLN A 353 19.48 11.92 -6.42
CA GLN A 353 19.90 13.32 -6.27
C GLN A 353 18.79 14.25 -6.77
N GLY A 354 18.40 15.23 -5.96
CA GLY A 354 17.33 16.18 -6.30
C GLY A 354 15.89 15.64 -6.16
N LEU A 355 15.69 14.31 -6.10
CA LEU A 355 14.37 13.74 -5.86
C LEU A 355 13.88 14.11 -4.46
N LYS A 356 12.57 14.33 -4.32
CA LYS A 356 11.90 14.51 -3.02
C LYS A 356 10.85 13.43 -2.86
N VAL A 357 10.80 12.80 -1.69
CA VAL A 357 9.72 11.88 -1.34
C VAL A 357 8.58 12.72 -0.76
N PRO A 358 7.43 12.86 -1.44
CA PRO A 358 6.36 13.73 -0.97
C PRO A 358 5.65 13.12 0.26
N ALA A 359 4.91 13.96 0.99
CA ALA A 359 3.91 13.48 1.95
C ALA A 359 2.91 12.54 1.28
N PHE A 360 2.37 11.58 2.03
CA PHE A 360 1.37 10.67 1.51
C PHE A 360 0.06 11.40 1.16
N LYS A 361 -0.44 11.15 -0.04
CA LYS A 361 -1.77 11.61 -0.46
C LYS A 361 -2.80 10.51 -0.19
N SER A 362 -3.76 10.77 0.68
CA SER A 362 -4.94 9.93 0.84
C SER A 362 -5.79 9.99 -0.44
N LEU A 363 -6.12 8.84 -1.02
CA LEU A 363 -6.94 8.73 -2.21
C LEU A 363 -8.36 8.32 -1.86
N ASN A 364 -9.33 8.91 -2.54
CA ASN A 364 -10.70 8.45 -2.54
C ASN A 364 -10.91 7.42 -3.65
N LEU A 365 -11.42 6.23 -3.32
CA LEU A 365 -11.66 5.17 -4.29
C LEU A 365 -12.48 5.66 -5.49
N GLN A 366 -13.55 6.43 -5.25
CA GLN A 366 -14.49 6.79 -6.29
C GLN A 366 -13.96 7.90 -7.22
N SER A 367 -13.42 8.99 -6.66
CA SER A 367 -13.00 10.16 -7.44
C SER A 367 -11.58 10.07 -7.97
N ASP A 368 -10.66 9.40 -7.27
CA ASP A 368 -9.24 9.35 -7.68
C ASP A 368 -8.91 8.08 -8.48
N VAL A 369 -9.53 6.94 -8.14
CA VAL A 369 -9.17 5.63 -8.70
C VAL A 369 -10.18 5.17 -9.75
N LEU A 370 -11.44 4.97 -9.37
CA LEU A 370 -12.47 4.44 -10.27
C LEU A 370 -12.83 5.41 -11.39
N ALA A 371 -12.85 6.72 -11.11
CA ALA A 371 -13.09 7.74 -12.13
C ALA A 371 -12.03 7.70 -13.25
N PHE A 372 -10.77 7.38 -12.92
CA PHE A 372 -9.69 7.24 -13.89
C PHE A 372 -9.76 5.90 -14.64
N ALA A 373 -10.12 4.82 -13.95
CA ALA A 373 -10.17 3.48 -14.53
C ALA A 373 -11.32 3.26 -15.52
N ARG A 374 -12.40 4.05 -15.42
CA ARG A 374 -13.56 3.93 -16.29
C ARG A 374 -13.20 4.31 -17.73
N PRO A 375 -13.62 3.51 -18.73
CA PRO A 375 -13.49 3.93 -20.11
C PRO A 375 -14.26 5.24 -20.34
N PRO A 376 -13.80 6.10 -21.25
CA PRO A 376 -14.52 7.31 -21.59
C PRO A 376 -15.95 6.95 -22.01
N ALA A 377 -16.92 7.72 -21.52
CA ALA A 377 -18.32 7.50 -21.85
C ALA A 377 -18.47 7.48 -23.39
N PRO A 378 -19.25 6.53 -23.96
CA PRO A 378 -19.48 6.52 -25.39
C PRO A 378 -20.04 7.88 -25.81
N PRO A 379 -19.63 8.43 -26.97
CA PRO A 379 -20.14 9.71 -27.43
C PRO A 379 -21.66 9.65 -27.46
N LYS A 380 -22.31 10.65 -26.85
CA LYS A 380 -23.78 10.76 -26.89
C LYS A 380 -24.19 10.69 -28.36
N ARG A 381 -24.94 9.67 -28.74
CA ARG A 381 -25.56 9.62 -30.07
C ARG A 381 -26.40 10.89 -30.19
N GLU A 382 -25.99 11.80 -31.07
CA GLU A 382 -26.90 12.85 -31.53
C GLU A 382 -28.14 12.13 -32.07
N GLU A 383 -29.29 12.38 -31.43
CA GLU A 383 -30.57 11.95 -31.96
C GLU A 383 -30.73 12.64 -33.31
N ARG A 384 -30.42 11.92 -34.39
CA ARG A 384 -30.87 12.31 -35.73
C ARG A 384 -32.38 12.25 -35.71
N VAL A 385 -33.00 13.41 -35.45
CA VAL A 385 -34.43 13.65 -35.65
C VAL A 385 -34.73 13.36 -37.12
N HIS A 386 -35.10 12.11 -37.42
CA HIS A 386 -35.70 11.76 -38.68
C HIS A 386 -37.10 12.36 -38.66
N LYS A 387 -37.24 13.51 -39.32
CA LYS A 387 -38.54 14.10 -39.65
C LYS A 387 -39.25 13.09 -40.55
N ARG A 388 -40.06 12.20 -39.96
CA ARG A 388 -40.96 11.33 -40.72
C ARG A 388 -41.96 12.24 -41.43
N MET A 389 -41.83 12.34 -42.76
CA MET A 389 -42.94 12.84 -43.57
C MET A 389 -44.06 11.81 -43.49
N ALA A 390 -45.25 12.28 -43.13
CA ALA A 390 -46.45 11.47 -43.10
C ALA A 390 -46.83 11.05 -44.52
N SER A 391 -47.12 9.77 -44.70
CA SER A 391 -47.89 9.26 -45.84
C SER A 391 -48.92 8.28 -45.31
N ASP A 392 -50.17 8.50 -45.71
CA ASP A 392 -51.41 7.91 -45.20
C ASP A 392 -51.51 6.38 -45.32
N PRO A 393 -52.35 5.72 -44.49
CA PRO A 393 -52.45 4.27 -44.43
C PRO A 393 -53.39 3.70 -45.50
N ILE A 394 -52.90 2.71 -46.27
CA ILE A 394 -53.74 1.86 -47.11
C ILE A 394 -54.12 0.60 -46.33
N MET A 395 -55.42 0.45 -46.10
CA MET A 395 -56.08 -0.76 -45.58
C MET A 395 -56.05 -1.88 -46.63
N LEU A 396 -55.57 -3.07 -46.25
CA LEU A 396 -55.84 -4.30 -47.00
C LEU A 396 -56.05 -5.48 -46.04
N THR A 397 -57.12 -6.20 -46.34
CA THR A 397 -57.84 -7.17 -45.51
C THR A 397 -57.17 -8.54 -45.42
N SER A 398 -57.36 -9.21 -44.28
CA SER A 398 -56.90 -10.57 -43.94
C SER A 398 -57.67 -11.68 -44.69
N PRO A 399 -57.10 -12.89 -44.78
CA PRO A 399 -57.86 -14.07 -44.36
C PRO A 399 -57.10 -14.98 -43.35
N ARG A 400 -57.90 -15.77 -42.63
CA ARG A 400 -57.59 -16.55 -41.42
C ARG A 400 -56.92 -17.92 -41.67
N ARG A 401 -55.94 -18.25 -40.79
CA ARG A 401 -55.62 -19.50 -40.02
C ARG A 401 -55.74 -20.90 -40.67
N PRO A 402 -54.85 -21.87 -40.29
CA PRO A 402 -55.07 -22.61 -39.04
C PRO A 402 -53.83 -22.92 -38.17
N THR A 403 -54.14 -23.09 -36.90
CA THR A 403 -53.33 -23.59 -35.77
C THR A 403 -53.26 -25.11 -35.80
N ILE A 404 -52.07 -25.69 -35.54
CA ILE A 404 -51.92 -27.10 -35.15
C ILE A 404 -51.21 -27.15 -33.79
N THR A 405 -51.84 -27.88 -32.89
CA THR A 405 -51.41 -28.31 -31.56
C THR A 405 -51.06 -29.79 -31.62
N ASP A 406 -49.92 -30.23 -31.07
CA ASP A 406 -49.87 -31.45 -30.23
C ASP A 406 -48.56 -31.51 -29.40
N PRO A 407 -48.60 -31.94 -28.11
CA PRO A 407 -47.45 -32.15 -27.22
C PRO A 407 -47.09 -33.65 -27.11
N LEU A 408 -46.41 -34.05 -26.02
CA LEU A 408 -45.97 -35.41 -25.57
C LEU A 408 -44.48 -35.71 -25.88
N LEU A 409 -43.65 -36.27 -25.00
CA LEU A 409 -43.80 -36.82 -23.64
C LEU A 409 -42.37 -37.03 -23.06
N HIS A 410 -42.22 -36.71 -21.76
CA HIS A 410 -41.40 -37.31 -20.69
C HIS A 410 -40.14 -38.17 -20.98
N THR A 411 -39.12 -38.02 -20.11
CA THR A 411 -38.67 -38.98 -19.05
C THR A 411 -37.45 -38.36 -18.31
N LEU A 412 -37.61 -37.79 -17.11
CA LEU A 412 -37.29 -38.35 -15.77
C LEU A 412 -35.89 -38.99 -15.62
N TYR A 413 -35.06 -38.48 -14.70
CA TYR A 413 -34.64 -39.18 -13.46
C TYR A 413 -33.83 -38.25 -12.54
N THR A 414 -34.16 -38.34 -11.25
CA THR A 414 -33.63 -37.62 -10.09
C THR A 414 -32.67 -38.48 -9.27
N LEU A 415 -31.62 -37.84 -8.73
CA LEU A 415 -30.99 -37.96 -7.40
C LEU A 415 -30.55 -39.31 -6.78
N LYS A 416 -29.35 -39.22 -6.17
CA LYS A 416 -28.75 -39.96 -5.03
C LYS A 416 -28.08 -41.32 -5.32
N ASP A 417 -26.79 -41.41 -5.02
CA ASP A 417 -26.27 -42.16 -3.86
C ASP A 417 -24.73 -42.03 -3.71
N MET A 418 -24.28 -41.82 -2.47
CA MET A 418 -22.89 -42.03 -2.02
C MET A 418 -22.73 -43.47 -1.49
N PRO A 419 -21.50 -43.98 -1.43
CA PRO A 419 -21.00 -44.42 -0.11
C PRO A 419 -19.54 -44.01 0.19
N THR A 420 -19.24 -44.10 1.48
CA THR A 420 -18.10 -43.62 2.27
C THR A 420 -17.01 -44.69 2.56
N MET A 421 -15.87 -44.23 3.12
CA MET A 421 -14.80 -44.92 3.90
C MET A 421 -13.70 -45.68 3.10
N ASN A 422 -12.39 -45.69 3.43
CA ASN A 422 -11.64 -45.30 4.64
C ASN A 422 -10.10 -45.19 4.38
N ASP A 423 -9.42 -44.35 5.18
CA ASP A 423 -8.09 -44.44 5.83
C ASP A 423 -6.78 -44.92 5.12
N ASN A 424 -5.73 -44.07 5.12
CA ASN A 424 -4.49 -44.21 5.94
C ASN A 424 -3.47 -43.03 5.73
N PRO A 425 -2.44 -42.82 6.60
CA PRO A 425 -2.17 -41.52 7.23
C PRO A 425 -0.65 -41.18 7.36
N TYR A 426 -0.12 -40.17 6.67
CA TYR A 426 1.25 -39.66 6.96
C TYR A 426 1.29 -38.14 6.68
N LEU A 427 1.36 -37.32 7.74
CA LEU A 427 2.55 -36.57 8.19
C LEU A 427 2.96 -35.40 7.26
N TYR A 428 2.52 -34.17 7.59
CA TYR A 428 3.35 -33.04 8.06
C TYR A 428 2.74 -31.65 7.80
N ALA A 429 3.05 -30.76 8.77
CA ALA A 429 3.04 -29.29 8.73
C ALA A 429 1.67 -28.56 8.76
N ARG A 430 1.38 -28.00 9.95
CA ARG A 430 0.45 -26.89 10.14
C ARG A 430 0.90 -25.70 9.29
N GLU A 431 0.10 -25.30 8.31
CA GLU A 431 0.26 -24.04 7.60
C GLU A 431 -0.09 -22.89 8.55
N VAL A 432 0.95 -22.20 9.02
CA VAL A 432 0.85 -20.85 9.59
C VAL A 432 0.70 -19.90 8.39
N PRO A 433 -0.29 -18.98 8.37
CA PRO A 433 -0.42 -18.03 7.27
C PRO A 433 0.83 -17.15 7.20
N LEU A 434 1.49 -17.11 6.04
CA LEU A 434 2.51 -16.12 5.70
C LEU A 434 1.86 -14.72 5.62
N CYS A 435 1.54 -14.17 6.77
CA CYS A 435 1.65 -12.76 7.08
C CYS A 435 2.62 -12.72 8.24
N LEU A 436 3.90 -12.95 7.93
CA LEU A 436 5.08 -12.68 8.75
C LEU A 436 6.26 -13.43 8.13
N MET A 437 7.16 -12.65 7.55
CA MET A 437 8.39 -12.47 8.27
C MET A 437 8.53 -10.98 8.45
#